data_AF-A0A644ZMQ2-F1
#
_entry.id   AF-A0A644ZMQ2-F1
#
_cell.length_a   1.000
_cell.length_b   1.000
_cell.length_c   1.000
_cell.angle_alpha   90.00
_cell.angle_beta   90.00
_cell.angle_gamma   90.00
#
_symmetry.space_group_name_H-M   'P 1'
#
loop_
_entity.id
_entity.type
_entity.pdbx_description
1 polymer ?
#
loop_
_entity_poly.entity_id
_entity_poly.type
_entity_poly.pdbx_seq_one_letter_code
_entity_poly.pdbx_strand_id
1 'polypeptide(L)'
;MIYLNGGFSAIESPFRDGGGATIDRSTVQMVIAELESQRVVLETERQRLLAERMAPGKEQTENARLEALTQELAQTRAKIEYMERRARLSRESAGPLSPAEIQKELEKEIAAKSLIRTQYEQLQEELQLYRENLRKTDANFAALQEQHATVLRELEARRNELEVRGKTLEATRQQLGTTQNEAARLGERLTAREADLTAARTALNNAETSVSDYRQRLGTAEADLAFLQGRSSAMEKELASTRDRIDSMQKNIKARDIELSATKTRLENMQNVLKNAVSDLSRARSDLAGENAKREEAQTALAQLKGDYTAVTAKLQNAEEKLRSDVLTRYTQAAVKLKQHVRESRFILDRNESGDLFLPAVKIGPKNYLISALRTLAAARENISAFGGVTELNYQVSRPDAGEKGDISRIGGPLLGEKSDCRVALLEVPEALAKPLTILTRDELKQRGIQDLYLFKAGSFGKDSTILDSRCSMSFESDDDYLYIRNGARVSSELKADIGDLVLTKQGELVGVVVALEEYDFGRQLEARCFVFGRQPDPASLPTIELTKPAGQDTYRDFSDKVNFWLDQARPLDARKRRR
;
A
#
# COMPACT_ATOMS: atom_id res chain seq x y z
N MET A 1 -111.72 -6.41 -102.71
CA MET A 1 -113.00 -5.78 -103.07
C MET A 1 -112.79 -4.93 -104.33
N ILE A 2 -112.75 -5.56 -105.50
CA ILE A 2 -113.03 -4.97 -106.83
C ILE A 2 -113.73 -6.10 -107.59
N TYR A 3 -114.99 -5.86 -107.91
CA TYR A 3 -115.92 -6.83 -108.51
C TYR A 3 -115.70 -6.93 -110.03
N LEU A 4 -115.53 -8.15 -110.53
CA LEU A 4 -115.70 -8.52 -111.94
C LEU A 4 -117.18 -8.84 -112.18
N ASN A 5 -117.89 -7.98 -112.91
CA ASN A 5 -119.27 -8.21 -113.35
C ASN A 5 -119.27 -8.49 -114.86
N GLY A 6 -119.09 -9.76 -115.23
CA GLY A 6 -119.36 -10.27 -116.58
C GLY A 6 -120.83 -10.66 -116.68
N GLY A 7 -121.66 -9.73 -117.16
CA GLY A 7 -123.07 -9.96 -117.41
C GLY A 7 -123.30 -10.76 -118.69
N PHE A 8 -123.83 -11.98 -118.53
CA PHE A 8 -124.50 -12.74 -119.58
C PHE A 8 -125.68 -11.91 -120.13
N SER A 9 -125.62 -11.47 -121.39
CA SER A 9 -126.80 -10.95 -122.09
C SER A 9 -127.37 -12.03 -123.01
N ALA A 10 -128.69 -12.20 -122.92
CA ALA A 10 -129.48 -13.21 -123.58
C ALA A 10 -129.34 -13.11 -125.11
N ILE A 11 -129.17 -14.27 -125.75
CA ILE A 11 -129.23 -14.43 -127.20
C ILE A 11 -130.70 -14.31 -127.60
N GLU A 12 -131.15 -13.09 -127.91
CA GLU A 12 -132.41 -12.85 -128.60
C GLU A 12 -132.30 -13.34 -130.05
N SER A 13 -133.26 -14.17 -130.44
CA SER A 13 -133.37 -14.81 -131.75
C SER A 13 -134.16 -13.91 -132.71
N PRO A 14 -133.61 -13.48 -133.87
CA PRO A 14 -134.36 -12.75 -134.86
C PRO A 14 -134.58 -13.62 -136.11
N PHE A 15 -135.47 -14.61 -136.02
CA PHE A 15 -136.16 -15.14 -137.20
C PHE A 15 -137.64 -14.80 -137.05
N ARG A 16 -137.95 -13.54 -137.38
CA ARG A 16 -139.31 -13.07 -137.53
C ARG A 16 -139.72 -13.27 -138.98
N ASP A 17 -140.69 -14.16 -139.14
CA ASP A 17 -141.36 -14.54 -140.38
C ASP A 17 -141.95 -13.33 -141.10
N GLY A 18 -141.73 -13.20 -142.42
CA GLY A 18 -142.23 -12.06 -143.17
C GLY A 18 -141.95 -12.10 -144.67
N GLY A 19 -142.93 -12.58 -145.43
CA GLY A 19 -143.26 -12.03 -146.76
C GLY A 19 -142.49 -12.61 -147.95
N GLY A 20 -143.20 -13.38 -148.76
CA GLY A 20 -142.73 -13.98 -150.01
C GLY A 20 -142.05 -13.00 -150.97
N ALA A 21 -140.79 -13.29 -151.25
CA ALA A 21 -140.23 -13.22 -152.60
C ALA A 21 -139.83 -14.66 -152.94
N THR A 22 -140.36 -15.20 -154.04
CA THR A 22 -139.87 -16.45 -154.63
C THR A 22 -138.46 -16.19 -155.14
N ILE A 23 -137.49 -16.40 -154.26
CA ILE A 23 -136.06 -16.35 -154.52
C ILE A 23 -135.73 -17.61 -155.32
N ASP A 24 -135.32 -17.45 -156.58
CA ASP A 24 -134.98 -18.56 -157.48
C ASP A 24 -133.89 -19.47 -156.88
N ARG A 25 -133.86 -20.75 -157.29
CA ARG A 25 -132.86 -21.73 -156.82
C ARG A 25 -131.42 -21.24 -157.00
N SER A 26 -131.17 -20.48 -158.06
CA SER A 26 -129.86 -19.83 -158.30
C SER A 26 -129.52 -18.84 -157.20
N THR A 27 -130.50 -18.07 -156.73
CA THR A 27 -130.31 -17.03 -155.73
C THR A 27 -130.14 -17.62 -154.32
N VAL A 28 -130.84 -18.70 -153.95
CA VAL A 28 -130.59 -19.41 -152.67
C VAL A 28 -129.20 -20.03 -152.63
N GLN A 29 -128.77 -20.68 -153.73
CA GLN A 29 -127.41 -21.22 -153.84
C GLN A 29 -126.34 -20.13 -153.83
N MET A 30 -126.60 -18.99 -154.45
CA MET A 30 -125.69 -17.84 -154.43
C MET A 30 -125.55 -17.25 -153.01
N VAL A 31 -126.64 -17.17 -152.24
CA VAL A 31 -126.57 -16.73 -150.84
C VAL A 31 -125.86 -17.75 -149.95
N ILE A 32 -126.04 -19.06 -150.17
CA ILE A 32 -125.28 -20.11 -149.46
C ILE A 32 -123.79 -19.97 -149.78
N ALA A 33 -123.42 -19.83 -151.06
CA ALA A 33 -122.03 -19.66 -151.47
C ALA A 33 -121.39 -18.39 -150.86
N GLU A 34 -122.13 -17.28 -150.80
CA GLU A 34 -121.66 -16.05 -150.16
C GLU A 34 -121.47 -16.21 -148.65
N LEU A 35 -122.40 -16.89 -147.96
CA LEU A 35 -122.27 -17.17 -146.53
C LEU A 35 -121.12 -18.15 -146.25
N GLU A 36 -120.87 -19.13 -147.12
CA GLU A 36 -119.70 -20.01 -147.02
C GLU A 36 -118.39 -19.27 -147.22
N SER A 37 -118.33 -18.33 -148.18
CA SER A 37 -117.19 -17.43 -148.35
C SER A 37 -116.93 -16.61 -147.08
N GLN A 38 -117.97 -15.99 -146.51
CA GLN A 38 -117.87 -15.26 -145.24
C GLN A 38 -117.44 -16.16 -144.08
N ARG A 39 -117.92 -17.41 -144.01
CA ARG A 39 -117.49 -18.39 -143.00
C ARG A 39 -115.98 -18.64 -143.11
N VAL A 40 -115.45 -18.86 -144.30
CA VAL A 40 -114.03 -19.13 -144.53
C VAL A 40 -113.18 -17.91 -144.15
N VAL A 41 -113.62 -16.69 -144.48
CA VAL A 41 -112.94 -15.44 -144.09
C VAL A 41 -112.88 -15.31 -142.57
N LEU A 42 -114.00 -15.51 -141.88
CA LEU A 42 -114.04 -15.44 -140.42
C LEU A 42 -113.21 -16.57 -139.77
N GLU A 43 -113.19 -17.78 -140.34
CA GLU A 43 -112.34 -18.88 -139.85
C GLU A 43 -110.85 -18.57 -139.99
N THR A 44 -110.45 -17.99 -141.11
CA THR A 44 -109.06 -17.60 -141.35
C THR A 44 -108.62 -16.44 -140.46
N GLU A 45 -109.46 -15.42 -140.27
CA GLU A 45 -109.19 -14.34 -139.32
C GLU A 45 -109.08 -14.84 -137.87
N ARG A 46 -109.95 -15.78 -137.47
CA ARG A 46 -109.87 -16.41 -136.15
C ARG A 46 -108.59 -17.21 -135.97
N GLN A 47 -108.18 -17.99 -136.98
CA GLN A 47 -106.93 -18.76 -136.93
C GLN A 47 -105.71 -17.85 -136.84
N ARG A 48 -105.73 -16.71 -137.56
CA ARG A 48 -104.67 -15.70 -137.47
C ARG A 48 -104.57 -15.10 -136.07
N LEU A 49 -105.69 -14.70 -135.48
CA LEU A 49 -105.73 -14.18 -134.09
C LEU A 49 -105.27 -15.22 -133.06
N LEU A 50 -105.63 -16.51 -133.25
CA LEU A 50 -105.11 -17.59 -132.40
C LEU A 50 -103.60 -17.79 -132.52
N ALA A 51 -103.02 -17.56 -133.71
CA ALA A 51 -101.58 -17.63 -133.91
C ALA A 51 -100.85 -16.41 -133.32
N GLU A 52 -101.43 -15.21 -133.41
CA GLU A 52 -100.88 -13.97 -132.85
C GLU A 52 -100.89 -13.96 -131.29
N ARG A 53 -101.79 -14.72 -130.67
CA ARG A 53 -101.88 -14.93 -129.20
C ARG A 53 -100.61 -15.50 -128.54
N MET A 54 -99.70 -16.12 -129.32
CA MET A 54 -98.45 -16.69 -128.81
C MET A 54 -97.34 -15.64 -128.60
N ALA A 55 -97.59 -14.35 -128.85
CA ALA A 55 -96.67 -13.25 -128.59
C ALA A 55 -96.99 -12.51 -127.26
N PRO A 56 -96.01 -12.25 -126.37
CA PRO A 56 -96.26 -11.66 -125.06
C PRO A 56 -96.64 -10.17 -125.15
N GLY A 57 -97.80 -9.78 -124.57
CA GLY A 57 -98.12 -8.39 -124.23
C GLY A 57 -99.45 -7.77 -124.70
N LYS A 58 -100.40 -8.52 -125.29
CA LYS A 58 -101.68 -7.98 -125.83
C LYS A 58 -102.96 -8.75 -125.42
N GLU A 59 -102.98 -9.37 -124.24
CA GLU A 59 -104.00 -10.38 -123.90
C GLU A 59 -105.47 -9.90 -123.77
N GLN A 60 -105.74 -8.68 -123.29
CA GLN A 60 -107.12 -8.31 -122.95
C GLN A 60 -107.98 -7.84 -124.15
N THR A 61 -107.42 -7.08 -125.09
CA THR A 61 -108.16 -6.59 -126.28
C THR A 61 -108.30 -7.65 -127.35
N GLU A 62 -107.35 -8.59 -127.46
CA GLU A 62 -107.37 -9.69 -128.42
C GLU A 62 -108.37 -10.79 -128.01
N ASN A 63 -108.55 -11.05 -126.71
CA ASN A 63 -109.54 -12.01 -126.23
C ASN A 63 -110.98 -11.58 -126.54
N ALA A 64 -111.32 -10.30 -126.33
CA ALA A 64 -112.65 -9.78 -126.67
C ALA A 64 -112.94 -9.86 -128.19
N ARG A 65 -111.90 -9.60 -129.02
CA ARG A 65 -112.01 -9.70 -130.48
C ARG A 65 -112.17 -11.15 -130.96
N LEU A 66 -111.48 -12.10 -130.32
CA LEU A 66 -111.60 -13.52 -130.60
C LEU A 66 -112.98 -14.06 -130.21
N GLU A 67 -113.53 -13.63 -129.08
CA GLU A 67 -114.90 -13.98 -128.66
C GLU A 67 -115.94 -13.46 -129.65
N ALA A 68 -115.84 -12.19 -130.08
CA ALA A 68 -116.74 -11.60 -131.08
C ALA A 68 -116.70 -12.38 -132.42
N LEU A 69 -115.50 -12.69 -132.92
CA LEU A 69 -115.34 -13.46 -134.16
C LEU A 69 -115.90 -14.88 -134.05
N THR A 70 -115.78 -15.49 -132.85
CA THR A 70 -116.33 -16.82 -132.58
C THR A 70 -117.86 -16.81 -132.57
N GLN A 71 -118.47 -15.75 -132.03
CA GLN A 71 -119.92 -15.57 -132.07
C GLN A 71 -120.42 -15.35 -133.51
N GLU A 72 -119.74 -14.51 -134.28
CA GLU A 72 -120.10 -14.22 -135.68
C GLU A 72 -120.01 -15.48 -136.57
N LEU A 73 -118.98 -16.31 -136.37
CA LEU A 73 -118.86 -17.61 -137.02
C LEU A 73 -120.02 -18.57 -136.70
N ALA A 74 -120.43 -18.61 -135.43
CA ALA A 74 -121.55 -19.44 -135.01
C ALA A 74 -122.87 -18.98 -135.66
N GLN A 75 -123.10 -17.67 -135.75
CA GLN A 75 -124.28 -17.10 -136.42
C GLN A 75 -124.27 -17.40 -137.92
N THR A 76 -123.15 -17.24 -138.61
CA THR A 76 -123.02 -17.53 -140.06
C THR A 76 -123.25 -19.00 -140.35
N ARG A 77 -122.72 -19.92 -139.54
CA ARG A 77 -122.98 -21.37 -139.66
C ARG A 77 -124.45 -21.72 -139.46
N ALA A 78 -125.11 -21.15 -138.45
CA ALA A 78 -126.54 -21.36 -138.23
C ALA A 78 -127.38 -20.84 -139.41
N LYS A 79 -126.98 -19.73 -140.03
CA LYS A 79 -127.66 -19.14 -141.20
C LYS A 79 -127.47 -19.99 -142.46
N ILE A 80 -126.28 -20.56 -142.69
CA ILE A 80 -126.05 -21.54 -143.76
C ILE A 80 -126.96 -22.76 -143.56
N GLU A 81 -126.96 -23.34 -142.35
CA GLU A 81 -127.75 -24.53 -142.06
C GLU A 81 -129.26 -24.29 -142.23
N TYR A 82 -129.75 -23.10 -141.85
CA TYR A 82 -131.12 -22.67 -142.09
C TYR A 82 -131.43 -22.57 -143.60
N MET A 83 -130.54 -21.97 -144.39
CA MET A 83 -130.72 -21.82 -145.84
C MET A 83 -130.62 -23.16 -146.58
N GLU A 84 -129.77 -24.08 -146.14
CA GLU A 84 -129.68 -25.45 -146.66
C GLU A 84 -130.94 -26.27 -146.34
N ARG A 85 -131.45 -26.18 -145.10
CA ARG A 85 -132.72 -26.81 -144.71
C ARG A 85 -133.88 -26.27 -145.53
N ARG A 86 -133.91 -24.96 -145.79
CA ARG A 86 -134.91 -24.31 -146.66
C ARG A 86 -134.76 -24.75 -148.13
N ALA A 87 -133.55 -24.93 -148.65
CA ALA A 87 -133.31 -25.43 -150.01
C ALA A 87 -133.78 -26.89 -150.19
N ARG A 88 -133.71 -27.73 -149.14
CA ARG A 88 -134.23 -29.11 -149.15
C ARG A 88 -135.76 -29.19 -149.12
N LEU A 89 -136.46 -28.11 -148.76
CA LEU A 89 -137.92 -28.10 -148.52
C LEU A 89 -138.76 -27.59 -149.70
N SER A 90 -138.18 -27.26 -150.87
CA SER A 90 -138.94 -26.72 -152.02
C SER A 90 -139.25 -27.77 -153.10
N ARG A 91 -140.48 -28.31 -153.02
CA ARG A 91 -141.30 -29.00 -154.05
C ARG A 91 -140.60 -29.98 -155.01
N GLU A 92 -140.39 -31.20 -154.52
CA GLU A 92 -140.59 -32.42 -155.33
C GLU A 92 -140.99 -33.67 -154.52
N SER A 93 -141.17 -33.56 -153.20
CA SER A 93 -141.58 -34.69 -152.34
C SER A 93 -142.67 -34.30 -151.34
N ALA A 94 -143.86 -33.99 -151.86
CA ALA A 94 -145.08 -33.87 -151.06
C ALA A 94 -146.17 -34.78 -151.65
N GLY A 95 -146.01 -36.09 -151.45
CA GLY A 95 -147.12 -37.05 -151.38
C GLY A 95 -147.42 -37.37 -149.91
N PRO A 96 -148.64 -37.84 -149.57
CA PRO A 96 -149.11 -37.93 -148.19
C PRO A 96 -148.34 -38.99 -147.40
N LEU A 97 -147.64 -38.57 -146.33
CA LEU A 97 -147.08 -39.48 -145.33
C LEU A 97 -148.25 -40.17 -144.60
N SER A 98 -148.25 -41.50 -144.58
CA SER A 98 -149.23 -42.35 -143.92
C SER A 98 -149.29 -42.10 -142.41
N PRO A 99 -150.41 -42.42 -141.71
CA PRO A 99 -150.49 -42.30 -140.25
C PRO A 99 -149.35 -43.01 -139.49
N ALA A 100 -148.79 -44.08 -140.06
CA ALA A 100 -147.63 -44.79 -139.51
C ALA A 100 -146.33 -43.96 -139.62
N GLU A 101 -146.17 -43.16 -140.68
CA GLU A 101 -144.99 -42.30 -140.88
C GLU A 101 -145.05 -41.04 -140.00
N ILE A 102 -146.25 -40.50 -139.77
CA ILE A 102 -146.47 -39.40 -138.79
C ILE A 102 -146.20 -39.90 -137.36
N GLN A 103 -146.68 -41.09 -137.01
CA GLN A 103 -146.39 -41.71 -135.71
C GLN A 103 -144.88 -41.94 -135.54
N LYS A 104 -144.19 -42.38 -136.59
CA LYS A 104 -142.73 -42.57 -136.59
C LYS A 104 -141.94 -41.27 -136.47
N GLU A 105 -142.39 -40.18 -137.09
CA GLU A 105 -141.76 -38.86 -136.94
C GLU A 105 -142.07 -38.22 -135.57
N LEU A 106 -143.29 -38.38 -135.04
CA LEU A 106 -143.62 -37.96 -133.68
C LEU A 106 -142.80 -38.74 -132.63
N GLU A 107 -142.62 -40.04 -132.82
CA GLU A 107 -141.75 -40.87 -131.99
C GLU A 107 -140.27 -40.43 -132.08
N LYS A 108 -139.79 -40.04 -133.27
CA LYS A 108 -138.45 -39.45 -133.43
C LYS A 108 -138.31 -38.10 -132.74
N GLU A 109 -139.31 -37.21 -132.81
CA GLU A 109 -139.28 -35.93 -132.11
C GLU A 109 -139.38 -36.10 -130.59
N ILE A 110 -140.21 -37.03 -130.09
CA ILE A 110 -140.27 -37.38 -128.67
C ILE A 110 -138.93 -37.95 -128.21
N ALA A 111 -138.31 -38.85 -129.00
CA ALA A 111 -136.99 -39.37 -128.73
C ALA A 111 -135.92 -38.26 -128.71
N ALA A 112 -135.93 -37.35 -129.70
CA ALA A 112 -135.00 -36.22 -129.76
C ALA A 112 -135.18 -35.26 -128.57
N LYS A 113 -136.42 -34.94 -128.20
CA LYS A 113 -136.72 -34.09 -127.03
C LYS A 113 -136.31 -34.76 -125.72
N SER A 114 -136.53 -36.07 -125.58
CA SER A 114 -136.06 -36.82 -124.40
C SER A 114 -134.54 -36.84 -124.30
N LEU A 115 -133.83 -36.99 -125.43
CA LEU A 115 -132.37 -36.96 -125.50
C LEU A 115 -131.82 -35.58 -125.09
N ILE A 116 -132.38 -34.51 -125.65
CA ILE A 116 -131.98 -33.13 -125.30
C ILE A 116 -132.25 -32.87 -123.81
N ARG A 117 -133.38 -33.35 -123.28
CA ARG A 117 -133.68 -33.23 -121.85
C ARG A 117 -132.65 -33.95 -120.98
N THR A 118 -132.29 -35.18 -121.32
CA THR A 118 -131.24 -35.92 -120.60
C THR A 118 -129.87 -35.24 -120.71
N GLN A 119 -129.52 -34.69 -121.87
CA GLN A 119 -128.28 -33.94 -122.05
C GLN A 119 -128.28 -32.63 -121.23
N TYR A 120 -129.42 -31.94 -121.15
CA TYR A 120 -129.57 -30.74 -120.33
C TYR A 120 -129.46 -31.05 -118.83
N GLU A 121 -130.07 -32.15 -118.37
CA GLU A 121 -129.96 -32.64 -117.00
C GLU A 121 -128.50 -33.02 -116.67
N GLN A 122 -127.79 -33.72 -117.57
CA GLN A 122 -126.35 -34.01 -117.44
C GLN A 122 -125.50 -32.73 -117.36
N LEU A 123 -125.76 -31.75 -118.22
CA LEU A 123 -125.03 -30.49 -118.22
C LEU A 123 -125.28 -29.68 -116.94
N GLN A 124 -126.48 -29.76 -116.38
CA GLN A 124 -126.79 -29.14 -115.08
C GLN A 124 -126.03 -29.82 -113.94
N GLU A 125 -125.95 -31.16 -113.93
CA GLU A 125 -125.15 -31.90 -112.95
C GLU A 125 -123.66 -31.56 -113.05
N GLU A 126 -123.10 -31.52 -114.27
CA GLU A 126 -121.72 -31.08 -114.50
C GLU A 126 -121.49 -29.65 -114.02
N LEU A 127 -122.40 -28.71 -114.31
CA LEU A 127 -122.29 -27.33 -113.83
C LEU A 127 -122.34 -27.22 -112.30
N GLN A 128 -123.17 -28.03 -111.63
CA GLN A 128 -123.19 -28.08 -110.17
C GLN A 128 -121.87 -28.61 -109.62
N LEU A 129 -121.33 -29.68 -110.21
CA LEU A 129 -120.03 -30.23 -109.84
C LEU A 129 -118.90 -29.22 -110.05
N TYR A 130 -118.91 -28.47 -111.16
CA TYR A 130 -117.97 -27.38 -111.39
C TYR A 130 -118.09 -26.27 -110.35
N ARG A 131 -119.33 -25.88 -109.96
CA ARG A 131 -119.55 -24.87 -108.91
C ARG A 131 -119.08 -25.34 -107.55
N GLU A 132 -119.32 -26.59 -107.20
CA GLU A 132 -118.81 -27.18 -105.96
C GLU A 132 -117.29 -27.26 -105.94
N ASN A 133 -116.68 -27.66 -107.05
CA ASN A 133 -115.23 -27.69 -107.18
C ASN A 133 -114.63 -26.27 -107.07
N LEU A 134 -115.25 -25.27 -107.70
CA LEU A 134 -114.82 -23.87 -107.58
C LEU A 134 -114.94 -23.37 -106.13
N ARG A 135 -116.04 -23.69 -105.44
CA ARG A 135 -116.19 -23.37 -104.01
C ARG A 135 -115.12 -24.03 -103.15
N LYS A 136 -114.78 -25.30 -103.42
CA LYS A 136 -113.70 -26.01 -102.73
C LYS A 136 -112.33 -25.37 -103.00
N THR A 137 -112.05 -24.99 -104.24
CA THR A 137 -110.79 -24.32 -104.58
C THR A 137 -110.69 -22.94 -103.95
N ASP A 138 -111.78 -22.16 -103.92
CA ASP A 138 -111.82 -20.84 -103.26
C ASP A 138 -111.59 -20.97 -101.76
N ALA A 139 -112.22 -21.96 -101.11
CA ALA A 139 -112.01 -22.26 -99.70
C ALA A 139 -110.55 -22.67 -99.41
N ASN A 140 -109.98 -23.54 -100.26
CA ASN A 140 -108.57 -23.94 -100.14
C ASN A 140 -107.62 -22.76 -100.35
N PHE A 141 -107.91 -21.87 -101.30
CA PHE A 141 -107.10 -20.67 -101.54
C PHE A 141 -107.17 -19.71 -100.37
N ALA A 142 -108.35 -19.49 -99.78
CA ALA A 142 -108.51 -18.67 -98.57
C ALA A 142 -107.73 -19.26 -97.38
N ALA A 143 -107.82 -20.58 -97.17
CA ALA A 143 -107.05 -21.27 -96.13
C ALA A 143 -105.53 -21.15 -96.35
N LEU A 144 -105.07 -21.27 -97.60
CA LEU A 144 -103.66 -21.11 -97.94
C LEU A 144 -103.18 -19.67 -97.72
N GLN A 145 -104.01 -18.67 -98.04
CA GLN A 145 -103.71 -17.26 -97.75
C GLN A 145 -103.59 -17.01 -96.24
N GLU A 146 -104.47 -17.59 -95.43
CA GLU A 146 -104.40 -17.49 -93.97
C GLU A 146 -103.15 -18.17 -93.39
N GLN A 147 -102.81 -19.36 -93.89
CA GLN A 147 -101.57 -20.06 -93.54
C GLN A 147 -100.35 -19.21 -93.92
N HIS A 148 -100.31 -18.66 -95.13
CA HIS A 148 -99.22 -17.79 -95.57
C HIS A 148 -99.09 -16.53 -94.69
N ALA A 149 -100.21 -15.88 -94.35
CA ALA A 149 -100.21 -14.73 -93.44
C ALA A 149 -99.75 -15.08 -92.02
N THR A 150 -100.01 -16.32 -91.57
CA THR A 150 -99.54 -16.82 -90.27
C THR A 150 -98.03 -17.09 -90.30
N VAL A 151 -97.54 -17.76 -91.33
CA VAL A 151 -96.10 -18.01 -91.53
C VAL A 151 -95.32 -16.70 -91.62
N LEU A 152 -95.84 -15.69 -92.32
CA LEU A 152 -95.20 -14.36 -92.38
C LEU A 152 -95.08 -13.71 -90.99
N ARG A 153 -96.14 -13.77 -90.18
CA ARG A 153 -96.12 -13.27 -88.79
C ARG A 153 -95.11 -14.01 -87.92
N GLU A 154 -95.04 -15.34 -88.04
CA GLU A 154 -94.07 -16.16 -87.31
C GLU A 154 -92.62 -15.88 -87.74
N LEU A 155 -92.38 -15.70 -89.05
CA LEU A 155 -91.08 -15.35 -89.60
C LEU A 155 -90.62 -13.98 -89.08
N GLU A 156 -91.52 -13.00 -89.05
CA GLU A 156 -91.24 -11.66 -88.51
C GLU A 156 -90.95 -11.72 -87.00
N ALA A 157 -91.73 -12.48 -86.23
CA ALA A 157 -91.48 -12.69 -84.81
C ALA A 157 -90.11 -13.35 -84.55
N ARG A 158 -89.75 -14.38 -85.34
CA ARG A 158 -88.43 -15.04 -85.26
C ARG A 158 -87.29 -14.12 -85.66
N ARG A 159 -87.48 -13.28 -86.68
CA ARG A 159 -86.49 -12.27 -87.07
C ARG A 159 -86.23 -11.29 -85.94
N ASN A 160 -87.28 -10.80 -85.29
CA ASN A 160 -87.17 -9.89 -84.14
C ASN A 160 -86.48 -10.58 -82.95
N GLU A 161 -86.81 -11.84 -82.67
CA GLU A 161 -86.14 -12.63 -81.62
C GLU A 161 -84.64 -12.79 -81.90
N LEU A 162 -84.25 -13.09 -83.15
CA LEU A 162 -82.85 -13.19 -83.55
C LEU A 162 -82.11 -11.85 -83.46
N GLU A 163 -82.77 -10.73 -83.80
CA GLU A 163 -82.18 -9.40 -83.65
C GLU A 163 -81.91 -9.07 -82.17
N VAL A 164 -82.87 -9.35 -81.28
CA VAL A 164 -82.71 -9.15 -79.83
C VAL A 164 -81.60 -10.04 -79.28
N ARG A 165 -81.55 -11.32 -79.67
CA ARG A 165 -80.48 -12.24 -79.29
C ARG A 165 -79.12 -11.77 -79.81
N GLY A 166 -79.06 -11.25 -81.03
CA GLY A 166 -77.85 -10.66 -81.62
C GLY A 166 -77.33 -9.48 -80.80
N LYS A 167 -78.22 -8.53 -80.43
CA LYS A 167 -77.88 -7.40 -79.57
C LYS A 167 -77.43 -7.85 -78.18
N THR A 168 -78.09 -8.86 -77.60
CA THR A 168 -77.73 -9.41 -76.29
C THR A 168 -76.36 -10.09 -76.30
N LEU A 169 -76.06 -10.86 -77.36
CA LEU A 169 -74.77 -11.50 -77.53
C LEU A 169 -73.65 -10.47 -77.70
N GLU A 170 -73.89 -9.41 -78.47
CA GLU A 170 -72.94 -8.32 -78.65
C GLU A 170 -72.66 -7.59 -77.32
N ALA A 171 -73.70 -7.27 -76.55
CA ALA A 171 -73.54 -6.70 -75.22
C ALA A 171 -72.74 -7.63 -74.28
N THR A 172 -73.01 -8.93 -74.32
CA THR A 172 -72.29 -9.93 -73.51
C THR A 172 -70.82 -10.04 -73.92
N ARG A 173 -70.52 -9.98 -75.23
CA ARG A 173 -69.13 -9.96 -75.73
C ARG A 173 -68.39 -8.72 -75.28
N GLN A 174 -69.04 -7.56 -75.32
CA GLN A 174 -68.44 -6.31 -74.82
C GLN A 174 -68.15 -6.40 -73.32
N GLN A 175 -69.10 -6.90 -72.52
CA GLN A 175 -68.90 -7.13 -71.09
C GLN A 175 -67.74 -8.09 -70.83
N LEU A 176 -67.69 -9.23 -71.53
CA LEU A 176 -66.59 -10.18 -71.39
C LEU A 176 -65.23 -9.54 -71.74
N GLY A 177 -65.17 -8.74 -72.81
CA GLY A 177 -63.98 -7.99 -73.18
C GLY A 177 -63.54 -7.00 -72.09
N THR A 178 -64.50 -6.29 -71.46
CA THR A 178 -64.18 -5.40 -70.32
C THR A 178 -63.64 -6.18 -69.13
N THR A 179 -64.26 -7.31 -68.77
CA THR A 179 -63.80 -8.15 -67.66
C THR A 179 -62.42 -8.77 -67.93
N GLN A 180 -62.14 -9.19 -69.16
CA GLN A 180 -60.82 -9.70 -69.56
C GLN A 180 -59.74 -8.61 -69.41
N ASN A 181 -60.03 -7.38 -69.84
CA ASN A 181 -59.11 -6.26 -69.69
C ASN A 181 -58.88 -5.90 -68.21
N GLU A 182 -59.91 -5.93 -67.38
CA GLU A 182 -59.78 -5.72 -65.94
C GLU A 182 -58.95 -6.82 -65.27
N ALA A 183 -59.18 -8.09 -65.64
CA ALA A 183 -58.41 -9.21 -65.14
C ALA A 183 -56.92 -9.10 -65.53
N ALA A 184 -56.62 -8.69 -66.77
CA ALA A 184 -55.25 -8.44 -67.22
C ALA A 184 -54.58 -7.33 -66.40
N ARG A 185 -55.27 -6.20 -66.20
CA ARG A 185 -54.77 -5.10 -65.36
C ARG A 185 -54.56 -5.50 -63.90
N LEU A 186 -55.43 -6.34 -63.35
CA LEU A 186 -55.26 -6.89 -62.00
C LEU A 186 -54.06 -7.81 -61.92
N GLY A 187 -53.83 -8.64 -62.95
CA GLY A 187 -52.63 -9.47 -63.08
C GLY A 187 -51.35 -8.65 -63.08
N GLU A 188 -51.27 -7.61 -63.91
CA GLU A 188 -50.12 -6.69 -63.95
C GLU A 188 -49.87 -6.02 -62.58
N ARG A 189 -50.94 -5.55 -61.91
CA ARG A 189 -50.84 -4.97 -60.57
C ARG A 189 -50.36 -5.98 -59.53
N LEU A 190 -50.80 -7.23 -59.62
CA LEU A 190 -50.37 -8.29 -58.71
C LEU A 190 -48.87 -8.58 -58.89
N THR A 191 -48.42 -8.76 -60.13
CA THR A 191 -46.99 -8.96 -60.44
C THR A 191 -46.13 -7.79 -59.96
N ALA A 192 -46.60 -6.53 -60.15
CA ALA A 192 -45.91 -5.36 -59.62
C ALA A 192 -45.82 -5.39 -58.08
N ARG A 193 -46.90 -5.78 -57.39
CA ARG A 193 -46.89 -5.91 -55.92
C ARG A 193 -46.01 -7.05 -55.41
N GLU A 194 -45.92 -8.16 -56.14
CA GLU A 194 -45.00 -9.25 -55.81
C GLU A 194 -43.54 -8.80 -55.95
N ALA A 195 -43.23 -8.01 -56.98
CA ALA A 195 -41.91 -7.40 -57.15
C ALA A 195 -41.59 -6.41 -56.02
N ASP A 196 -42.52 -5.50 -55.68
CA ASP A 196 -42.40 -4.57 -54.55
C ASP A 196 -42.14 -5.32 -53.23
N LEU A 197 -42.90 -6.38 -52.97
CA LEU A 197 -42.77 -7.19 -51.76
C LEU A 197 -41.41 -7.89 -51.69
N THR A 198 -40.92 -8.40 -52.82
CA THR A 198 -39.60 -9.05 -52.89
C THR A 198 -38.47 -8.04 -52.64
N ALA A 199 -38.58 -6.83 -53.21
CA ALA A 199 -37.64 -5.74 -52.96
C ALA A 199 -37.67 -5.32 -51.48
N ALA A 200 -38.86 -5.17 -50.89
CA ALA A 200 -39.03 -4.83 -49.48
C ALA A 200 -38.43 -5.90 -48.55
N ARG A 201 -38.62 -7.20 -48.84
CA ARG A 201 -38.00 -8.30 -48.10
C ARG A 201 -36.47 -8.25 -48.17
N THR A 202 -35.92 -7.97 -49.34
CA THR A 202 -34.47 -7.83 -49.52
C THR A 202 -33.93 -6.65 -48.71
N ALA A 203 -34.63 -5.50 -48.75
CA ALA A 203 -34.26 -4.33 -47.97
C ALA A 203 -34.33 -4.61 -46.45
N LEU A 204 -35.36 -5.34 -46.00
CA LEU A 204 -35.49 -5.74 -44.60
C LEU A 204 -34.34 -6.64 -44.15
N ASN A 205 -34.00 -7.69 -44.91
CA ASN A 205 -32.87 -8.57 -44.59
C ASN A 205 -31.53 -7.80 -44.52
N ASN A 206 -31.32 -6.84 -45.42
CA ASN A 206 -30.12 -5.99 -45.39
C ASN A 206 -30.09 -5.09 -44.15
N ALA A 207 -31.24 -4.53 -43.76
CA ALA A 207 -31.37 -3.74 -42.54
C ALA A 207 -31.13 -4.59 -41.28
N GLU A 208 -31.69 -5.80 -41.21
CA GLU A 208 -31.44 -6.75 -40.11
C GLU A 208 -29.96 -7.12 -39.98
N THR A 209 -29.29 -7.38 -41.11
CA THR A 209 -27.84 -7.64 -41.14
C THR A 209 -27.05 -6.44 -40.63
N SER A 210 -27.42 -5.23 -41.06
CA SER A 210 -26.78 -3.99 -40.60
C SER A 210 -27.00 -3.74 -39.11
N VAL A 211 -28.21 -4.01 -38.59
CA VAL A 211 -28.50 -3.94 -37.15
C VAL A 211 -27.66 -4.94 -36.37
N SER A 212 -27.45 -6.15 -36.89
CA SER A 212 -26.57 -7.15 -36.28
C SER A 212 -25.11 -6.67 -36.23
N ASP A 213 -24.58 -6.10 -37.31
CA ASP A 213 -23.24 -5.52 -37.34
C ASP A 213 -23.10 -4.38 -36.32
N TYR A 214 -24.07 -3.47 -36.27
CA TYR A 214 -24.05 -2.38 -35.28
C TYR A 214 -24.08 -2.90 -33.85
N ARG A 215 -24.86 -3.94 -33.55
CA ARG A 215 -24.86 -4.56 -32.21
C ARG A 215 -23.51 -5.16 -31.86
N GLN A 216 -22.85 -5.84 -32.80
CA GLN A 216 -21.52 -6.38 -32.58
C GLN A 216 -20.50 -5.26 -32.32
N ARG A 217 -20.52 -4.20 -33.14
CA ARG A 217 -19.64 -3.02 -32.97
C ARG A 217 -19.89 -2.31 -31.65
N LEU A 218 -21.16 -2.19 -31.23
CA LEU A 218 -21.52 -1.63 -29.93
C LEU A 218 -20.95 -2.47 -28.78
N GLY A 219 -21.09 -3.80 -28.84
CA GLY A 219 -20.51 -4.70 -27.84
C GLY A 219 -18.99 -4.58 -27.75
N THR A 220 -18.29 -4.46 -28.88
CA THR A 220 -16.83 -4.20 -28.89
C THR A 220 -16.51 -2.85 -28.25
N ALA A 221 -17.24 -1.78 -28.59
CA ALA A 221 -17.02 -0.46 -28.03
C ALA A 221 -17.28 -0.42 -26.50
N GLU A 222 -18.29 -1.13 -26.01
CA GLU A 222 -18.57 -1.28 -24.58
C GLU A 222 -17.43 -2.01 -23.86
N ALA A 223 -16.88 -3.08 -24.44
CA ALA A 223 -15.73 -3.79 -23.90
C ALA A 223 -14.47 -2.92 -23.85
N ASP A 224 -14.18 -2.17 -24.92
CA ASP A 224 -13.06 -1.22 -24.98
C ASP A 224 -13.22 -0.11 -23.92
N LEU A 225 -14.44 0.41 -23.73
CA LEU A 225 -14.73 1.42 -22.71
C LEU A 225 -14.53 0.89 -21.30
N ALA A 226 -14.99 -0.33 -21.01
CA ALA A 226 -14.75 -0.99 -19.72
C ALA A 226 -13.25 -1.20 -19.45
N PHE A 227 -12.49 -1.61 -20.46
CA PHE A 227 -11.03 -1.74 -20.37
C PHE A 227 -10.34 -0.39 -20.07
N LEU A 228 -10.73 0.68 -20.78
CA LEU A 228 -10.19 2.02 -20.56
C LEU A 228 -10.53 2.56 -19.16
N GLN A 229 -11.74 2.32 -18.67
CA GLN A 229 -12.13 2.66 -17.30
C GLN A 229 -11.28 1.94 -16.26
N GLY A 230 -11.05 0.62 -16.44
CA GLY A 230 -10.16 -0.15 -15.58
C GLY A 230 -8.73 0.41 -15.57
N ARG A 231 -8.19 0.75 -16.74
CA ARG A 231 -6.86 1.36 -16.86
C ARG A 231 -6.80 2.75 -16.22
N SER A 232 -7.84 3.57 -16.36
CA SER A 232 -7.93 4.89 -15.71
C SER A 232 -7.93 4.75 -14.19
N SER A 233 -8.74 3.82 -13.64
CA SER A 233 -8.78 3.58 -12.20
C SER A 233 -7.44 3.09 -11.64
N ALA A 234 -6.71 2.26 -12.39
CA ALA A 234 -5.35 1.86 -12.03
C ALA A 234 -4.39 3.07 -11.99
N MET A 235 -4.40 3.92 -13.02
CA MET A 235 -3.59 5.14 -13.05
C MET A 235 -3.93 6.11 -11.91
N GLU A 236 -5.21 6.25 -11.55
CA GLU A 236 -5.63 7.08 -10.41
C GLU A 236 -5.06 6.56 -9.08
N LYS A 237 -5.04 5.24 -8.87
CA LYS A 237 -4.42 4.62 -7.69
C LYS A 237 -2.91 4.84 -7.65
N GLU A 238 -2.23 4.67 -8.78
CA GLU A 238 -0.79 4.98 -8.89
C GLU A 238 -0.51 6.46 -8.61
N LEU A 239 -1.34 7.37 -9.13
CA LEU A 239 -1.22 8.80 -8.87
C LEU A 239 -1.45 9.15 -7.40
N ALA A 240 -2.42 8.52 -6.73
CA ALA A 240 -2.63 8.67 -5.29
C ALA A 240 -1.40 8.19 -4.49
N SER A 241 -0.88 7.01 -4.82
CA SER A 241 0.31 6.45 -4.14
C SER A 241 1.55 7.32 -4.34
N THR A 242 1.75 7.87 -5.54
CA THR A 242 2.86 8.81 -5.81
C THR A 242 2.70 10.11 -5.04
N ARG A 243 1.48 10.66 -4.90
CA ARG A 243 1.20 11.82 -4.03
C ARG A 243 1.54 11.52 -2.57
N ASP A 244 1.10 10.39 -2.03
CA ASP A 244 1.42 10.00 -0.64
C ASP A 244 2.93 9.88 -0.40
N ARG A 245 3.65 9.37 -1.41
CA ARG A 245 5.13 9.28 -1.38
C ARG A 245 5.78 10.66 -1.41
N ILE A 246 5.27 11.58 -2.23
CA ILE A 246 5.73 12.97 -2.29
C ILE A 246 5.49 13.65 -0.93
N ASP A 247 4.30 13.52 -0.34
CA ASP A 247 3.97 14.11 0.96
C ASP A 247 4.88 13.58 2.08
N SER A 248 5.17 12.28 2.04
CA SER A 248 6.11 11.64 2.96
C SER A 248 7.53 12.18 2.79
N MET A 249 7.99 12.34 1.54
CA MET A 249 9.29 12.96 1.25
C MET A 249 9.35 14.42 1.71
N GLN A 250 8.28 15.20 1.51
CA GLN A 250 8.22 16.59 1.99
C GLN A 250 8.31 16.68 3.51
N LYS A 251 7.60 15.80 4.24
CA LYS A 251 7.72 15.71 5.71
C LYS A 251 9.14 15.39 6.15
N ASN A 252 9.78 14.41 5.49
CA ASN A 252 11.16 14.04 5.77
C ASN A 252 12.14 15.19 5.48
N ILE A 253 11.97 15.92 4.37
CA ILE A 253 12.78 17.10 4.05
C ILE A 253 12.62 18.17 5.14
N LYS A 254 11.38 18.50 5.55
CA LYS A 254 11.13 19.46 6.64
C LYS A 254 11.80 19.02 7.96
N ALA A 255 11.72 17.74 8.30
CA ALA A 255 12.41 17.21 9.49
C ALA A 255 13.93 17.35 9.38
N ARG A 256 14.51 17.04 8.21
CA ARG A 256 15.93 17.23 7.94
C ARG A 256 16.36 18.69 7.97
N ASP A 257 15.54 19.62 7.48
CA ASP A 257 15.82 21.05 7.56
C ASP A 257 15.83 21.53 9.03
N ILE A 258 14.91 21.04 9.87
CA ILE A 258 14.92 21.31 11.31
C ILE A 258 16.18 20.75 11.97
N GLU A 259 16.55 19.51 11.69
CA GLU A 259 17.80 18.90 12.18
C GLU A 259 19.04 19.68 11.72
N LEU A 260 19.06 20.09 10.44
CA LEU A 260 20.16 20.88 9.87
C LEU A 260 20.25 22.25 10.54
N SER A 261 19.13 22.91 10.80
CA SER A 261 19.11 24.17 11.53
C SER A 261 19.62 23.98 12.96
N ALA A 262 19.17 22.95 13.67
CA ALA A 262 19.62 22.65 15.04
C ALA A 262 21.12 22.32 15.09
N THR A 263 21.62 21.57 14.12
CA THR A 263 23.06 21.26 14.02
C THR A 263 23.89 22.49 13.69
N LYS A 264 23.42 23.38 12.80
CA LYS A 264 24.06 24.69 12.57
C LYS A 264 24.13 25.53 13.84
N THR A 265 23.02 25.68 14.57
CA THR A 265 23.02 26.41 15.86
C THR A 265 23.97 25.77 16.87
N ARG A 266 24.02 24.44 16.96
CA ARG A 266 24.96 23.74 17.83
C ARG A 266 26.42 23.98 17.42
N LEU A 267 26.70 24.00 16.12
CA LEU A 267 28.03 24.30 15.59
C LEU A 267 28.45 25.74 15.89
N GLU A 268 27.55 26.71 15.69
CA GLU A 268 27.78 28.12 16.05
C GLU A 268 28.06 28.26 17.56
N ASN A 269 27.27 27.57 18.40
CA ASN A 269 27.51 27.55 19.85
C ASN A 269 28.88 26.93 20.19
N MET A 270 29.25 25.80 19.56
CA MET A 270 30.57 25.20 19.73
C MET A 270 31.69 26.12 19.26
N GLN A 271 31.50 26.83 18.15
CA GLN A 271 32.46 27.79 17.65
C GLN A 271 32.65 28.96 18.62
N ASN A 272 31.56 29.46 19.23
CA ASN A 272 31.62 30.48 20.28
C ASN A 272 32.32 29.97 21.53
N VAL A 273 32.02 28.74 21.99
CA VAL A 273 32.72 28.09 23.11
C VAL A 273 34.20 27.94 22.81
N LEU A 274 34.56 27.49 21.60
CA LEU A 274 35.96 27.36 21.18
C LEU A 274 36.65 28.71 21.14
N LYS A 275 36.00 29.75 20.61
CA LYS A 275 36.53 31.12 20.59
C LYS A 275 36.78 31.64 22.00
N ASN A 276 35.85 31.39 22.93
CA ASN A 276 36.03 31.73 24.34
C ASN A 276 37.18 30.93 24.97
N ALA A 277 37.25 29.63 24.74
CA ALA A 277 38.34 28.79 25.23
C ALA A 277 39.71 29.24 24.67
N VAL A 278 39.78 29.65 23.41
CA VAL A 278 40.99 30.24 22.82
C VAL A 278 41.34 31.56 23.49
N SER A 279 40.35 32.43 23.74
CA SER A 279 40.56 33.68 24.48
C SER A 279 41.05 33.43 25.91
N ASP A 280 40.45 32.46 26.62
CA ASP A 280 40.83 32.09 27.97
C ASP A 280 42.21 31.44 28.00
N LEU A 281 42.56 30.62 27.00
CA LEU A 281 43.91 30.08 26.85
C LEU A 281 44.91 31.19 26.56
N SER A 282 44.59 32.16 25.71
CA SER A 282 45.42 33.34 25.49
C SER A 282 45.62 34.17 26.76
N ARG A 283 44.57 34.37 27.57
CA ARG A 283 44.68 35.01 28.89
C ARG A 283 45.54 34.19 29.82
N ALA A 284 45.27 32.89 29.98
CA ALA A 284 46.07 32.00 30.80
C ALA A 284 47.54 31.96 30.36
N ARG A 285 47.83 32.05 29.06
CA ARG A 285 49.20 32.16 28.53
C ARG A 285 49.84 33.50 28.89
N SER A 286 49.07 34.59 28.84
CA SER A 286 49.53 35.91 29.30
C SER A 286 49.78 35.93 30.80
N ASP A 287 48.89 35.35 31.59
CA ASP A 287 49.02 35.20 33.05
C ASP A 287 50.22 34.32 33.37
N LEU A 288 50.41 33.20 32.66
CA LEU A 288 51.58 32.34 32.80
C LEU A 288 52.88 33.06 32.41
N ALA A 289 52.85 33.91 31.39
CA ALA A 289 54.00 34.75 31.05
C ALA A 289 54.30 35.77 32.16
N GLY A 290 53.26 36.38 32.75
CA GLY A 290 53.38 37.27 33.90
C GLY A 290 53.89 36.56 35.15
N GLU A 291 53.39 35.36 35.45
CA GLU A 291 53.86 34.51 36.54
C GLU A 291 55.28 33.99 36.29
N ASN A 292 55.65 33.70 35.05
CA ASN A 292 57.04 33.38 34.70
C ASN A 292 57.97 34.57 34.88
N ALA A 293 57.55 35.79 34.51
CA ALA A 293 58.33 37.00 34.77
C ALA A 293 58.49 37.23 36.29
N LYS A 294 57.41 37.09 37.07
CA LYS A 294 57.48 37.11 38.54
C LYS A 294 58.34 35.99 39.10
N ARG A 295 58.35 34.81 38.47
CA ARG A 295 59.22 33.68 38.85
C ARG A 295 60.68 33.98 38.54
N GLU A 296 60.99 34.64 37.43
CA GLU A 296 62.34 35.09 37.09
C GLU A 296 62.82 36.19 38.05
N GLU A 297 61.95 37.14 38.39
CA GLU A 297 62.19 38.12 39.45
C GLU A 297 62.39 37.44 40.81
N ALA A 298 61.57 36.45 41.15
CA ALA A 298 61.72 35.66 42.36
C ALA A 298 62.97 34.77 42.32
N GLN A 299 63.41 34.30 41.15
CA GLN A 299 64.65 33.54 40.98
C GLN A 299 65.89 34.43 41.09
N THR A 300 65.83 35.66 40.60
CA THR A 300 66.89 36.67 40.81
C THR A 300 66.92 37.10 42.27
N ALA A 301 65.76 37.36 42.87
CA ALA A 301 65.65 37.61 44.30
C ALA A 301 66.07 36.40 45.14
N LEU A 302 65.77 35.17 44.73
CA LEU A 302 66.25 33.94 45.36
C LEU A 302 67.75 33.75 45.13
N ALA A 303 68.31 34.15 43.99
CA ALA A 303 69.75 34.12 43.75
C ALA A 303 70.49 35.17 44.60
N GLN A 304 69.89 36.34 44.80
CA GLN A 304 70.34 37.36 45.76
C GLN A 304 70.21 36.85 47.19
N LEU A 305 69.04 36.32 47.57
CA LEU A 305 68.79 35.72 48.87
C LEU A 305 69.64 34.47 49.10
N LYS A 306 70.03 33.75 48.04
CA LYS A 306 70.99 32.64 48.10
C LYS A 306 72.41 33.16 48.25
N GLY A 307 72.75 34.29 47.63
CA GLY A 307 73.98 35.05 47.90
C GLY A 307 74.04 35.52 49.36
N ASP A 308 72.96 36.11 49.86
CA ASP A 308 72.81 36.56 51.24
C ASP A 308 72.73 35.39 52.21
N TYR A 309 72.05 34.29 51.85
CA TYR A 309 72.02 33.04 52.60
C TYR A 309 73.38 32.37 52.61
N THR A 310 74.17 32.38 51.53
CA THR A 310 75.57 31.93 51.55
C THR A 310 76.44 32.83 52.43
N ALA A 311 76.16 34.13 52.46
CA ALA A 311 76.85 35.08 53.33
C ALA A 311 76.44 34.94 54.81
N VAL A 312 75.19 34.56 55.10
CA VAL A 312 74.66 34.33 56.45
C VAL A 312 74.95 32.91 56.95
N THR A 313 74.93 31.89 56.09
CA THR A 313 75.38 30.52 56.43
C THR A 313 76.88 30.43 56.61
N ALA A 314 77.69 31.18 55.85
CA ALA A 314 79.12 31.32 56.15
C ALA A 314 79.39 32.03 57.50
N LYS A 315 78.43 32.83 57.99
CA LYS A 315 78.47 33.44 59.33
C LYS A 315 77.90 32.52 60.43
N LEU A 316 76.87 31.72 60.12
CA LEU A 316 76.22 30.79 61.06
C LEU A 316 77.00 29.48 61.23
N GLN A 317 77.59 28.91 60.17
CA GLN A 317 78.51 27.76 60.27
C GLN A 317 79.77 28.13 61.07
N ASN A 318 80.31 29.34 60.90
CA ASN A 318 81.40 29.85 61.74
C ASN A 318 80.99 30.05 63.22
N ALA A 319 79.70 30.19 63.51
CA ALA A 319 79.18 30.33 64.88
C ALA A 319 78.75 28.98 65.48
N GLU A 320 78.27 28.02 64.68
CA GLU A 320 77.83 26.67 65.11
C GLU A 320 79.01 25.68 65.21
N GLU A 321 80.03 25.74 64.34
CA GLU A 321 81.26 24.94 64.47
C GLU A 321 82.12 25.36 65.66
N LYS A 322 81.99 26.62 66.11
CA LYS A 322 82.57 27.07 67.40
C LYS A 322 81.75 26.64 68.62
N LEU A 323 80.54 26.10 68.43
CA LEU A 323 79.60 25.76 69.50
C LEU A 323 79.44 24.26 69.76
N ARG A 324 79.59 23.41 68.72
CA ARG A 324 79.59 21.94 68.84
C ARG A 324 80.95 21.35 69.26
N SER A 325 82.06 22.05 69.03
CA SER A 325 83.38 21.59 69.49
C SER A 325 83.53 21.72 71.02
N ASP A 326 83.01 22.78 71.64
CA ASP A 326 83.17 23.05 73.07
C ASP A 326 82.51 22.00 74.00
N VAL A 327 81.32 21.48 73.66
CA VAL A 327 80.59 20.51 74.51
C VAL A 327 81.26 19.12 74.46
N LEU A 328 81.62 18.65 73.26
CA LEU A 328 82.32 17.38 73.07
C LEU A 328 83.73 17.42 73.67
N THR A 329 84.43 18.55 73.57
CA THR A 329 85.72 18.76 74.26
C THR A 329 85.59 18.69 75.78
N ARG A 330 84.52 19.23 76.39
CA ARG A 330 84.32 19.12 77.84
C ARG A 330 83.96 17.70 78.28
N TYR A 331 83.09 17.01 77.54
CA TYR A 331 82.76 15.60 77.81
C TYR A 331 84.01 14.71 77.71
N THR A 332 84.79 14.83 76.64
CA THR A 332 86.00 14.02 76.45
C THR A 332 87.06 14.25 77.53
N GLN A 333 87.18 15.47 78.06
CA GLN A 333 88.09 15.77 79.18
C GLN A 333 87.62 15.20 80.53
N ALA A 334 86.31 14.94 80.69
CA ALA A 334 85.71 14.40 81.91
C ALA A 334 85.47 12.90 81.86
N ALA A 335 85.39 12.31 80.67
CA ALA A 335 85.07 10.91 80.47
C ALA A 335 86.15 9.98 81.06
N VAL A 336 85.68 9.01 81.83
CA VAL A 336 86.45 7.89 82.38
C VAL A 336 85.89 6.61 81.78
N LYS A 337 86.78 5.72 81.35
CA LYS A 337 86.40 4.40 80.87
C LYS A 337 86.28 3.46 82.07
N LEU A 338 85.05 3.04 82.38
CA LEU A 338 84.74 1.99 83.35
C LEU A 338 84.57 0.67 82.63
N LYS A 339 85.49 -0.26 82.86
CA LYS A 339 85.39 -1.65 82.45
C LYS A 339 84.87 -2.47 83.61
N GLN A 340 83.65 -2.98 83.47
CA GLN A 340 83.00 -3.81 84.49
C GLN A 340 82.90 -5.26 84.02
N HIS A 341 83.12 -6.21 84.94
CA HIS A 341 82.91 -7.64 84.74
C HIS A 341 82.17 -8.21 85.96
N VAL A 342 81.01 -8.84 85.70
CA VAL A 342 80.20 -9.49 86.73
C VAL A 342 79.88 -10.91 86.27
N ARG A 343 80.27 -11.90 87.08
CA ARG A 343 79.86 -13.31 86.92
C ARG A 343 78.88 -13.69 88.01
N GLU A 344 77.71 -14.11 87.61
CA GLU A 344 76.63 -14.55 88.49
C GLU A 344 76.39 -16.04 88.31
N SER A 345 76.46 -16.81 89.40
CA SER A 345 76.18 -18.25 89.32
C SER A 345 74.70 -18.55 89.46
N ARG A 346 74.19 -19.41 88.57
CA ARG A 346 72.76 -19.81 88.53
C ARG A 346 72.62 -21.30 88.33
N PHE A 347 71.44 -21.84 88.67
CA PHE A 347 71.16 -23.28 88.67
C PHE A 347 71.39 -23.99 87.32
N ILE A 348 71.25 -23.29 86.18
CA ILE A 348 71.35 -23.89 84.82
C ILE A 348 72.55 -23.34 84.02
N LEU A 349 72.78 -22.02 84.04
CA LEU A 349 73.89 -21.38 83.31
C LEU A 349 74.38 -20.16 84.08
N ASP A 350 75.68 -20.14 84.38
CA ASP A 350 76.36 -18.97 84.91
C ASP A 350 76.30 -17.82 83.90
N ARG A 351 75.99 -16.62 84.38
CA ARG A 351 75.86 -15.41 83.57
C ARG A 351 77.14 -14.59 83.68
N ASN A 352 77.73 -14.26 82.53
CA ASN A 352 78.90 -13.39 82.41
C ASN A 352 78.51 -12.09 81.71
N GLU A 353 78.57 -10.96 82.40
CA GLU A 353 78.36 -9.64 81.82
C GLU A 353 79.67 -8.84 81.88
N SER A 354 80.11 -8.34 80.72
CA SER A 354 81.25 -7.44 80.63
C SER A 354 80.91 -6.27 79.72
N GLY A 355 81.31 -5.06 80.09
CA GLY A 355 81.05 -3.89 79.27
C GLY A 355 82.05 -2.76 79.54
N ASP A 356 82.33 -1.99 78.49
CA ASP A 356 83.07 -0.75 78.57
C ASP A 356 82.06 0.42 78.56
N LEU A 357 82.05 1.20 79.63
CA LEU A 357 81.24 2.39 79.77
C LEU A 357 82.16 3.62 79.81
N PHE A 358 81.77 4.68 79.13
CA PHE A 358 82.45 5.97 79.11
C PHE A 358 81.55 6.95 79.85
N LEU A 359 81.81 7.14 81.14
CA LEU A 359 81.02 8.00 82.01
C LEU A 359 81.86 9.21 82.43
N PRO A 360 81.32 10.43 82.46
CA PRO A 360 82.04 11.58 82.97
C PRO A 360 82.25 11.42 84.47
N ALA A 361 83.46 11.73 84.93
CA ALA A 361 83.72 11.98 86.33
C ALA A 361 82.97 13.26 86.73
N VAL A 362 82.28 13.20 87.85
CA VAL A 362 81.48 14.30 88.40
C VAL A 362 81.98 14.61 89.80
N LYS A 363 82.25 15.89 90.07
CA LYS A 363 82.75 16.35 91.36
C LYS A 363 81.57 16.51 92.32
N ILE A 364 81.61 15.75 93.41
CA ILE A 364 80.65 15.86 94.52
C ILE A 364 81.47 16.02 95.80
N GLY A 365 81.43 17.21 96.39
CA GLY A 365 82.29 17.55 97.51
C GLY A 365 83.79 17.44 97.16
N PRO A 366 84.61 16.73 97.96
CA PRO A 366 86.05 16.58 97.70
C PRO A 366 86.41 15.44 96.74
N LYS A 367 85.44 14.62 96.29
CA LYS A 367 85.71 13.39 95.54
C LYS A 367 85.01 13.39 94.18
N ASN A 368 85.51 12.54 93.29
CA ASN A 368 84.96 12.35 91.96
C ASN A 368 84.17 11.04 91.89
N TYR A 369 83.02 11.09 91.24
CA TYR A 369 82.12 9.95 91.10
C TYR A 369 81.72 9.76 89.64
N LEU A 370 81.61 8.51 89.21
CA LEU A 370 80.89 8.16 87.99
C LEU A 370 79.43 7.94 88.36
N ILE A 371 78.53 8.59 87.63
CA ILE A 371 77.10 8.54 87.90
C ILE A 371 76.42 7.90 86.68
N SER A 372 75.65 6.86 86.91
CA SER A 372 74.77 6.27 85.89
C SER A 372 73.63 5.52 86.58
N ALA A 373 72.77 4.88 85.79
CA ALA A 373 71.70 4.07 86.35
C ALA A 373 72.32 2.90 87.13
N LEU A 374 71.76 2.58 88.30
CA LEU A 374 72.17 1.43 89.13
C LEU A 374 72.16 0.15 88.30
N ARG A 375 71.18 -0.02 87.41
CA ARG A 375 71.14 -1.15 86.47
C ARG A 375 72.38 -1.19 85.55
N THR A 376 72.79 -0.04 85.04
CA THR A 376 73.97 0.09 84.16
C THR A 376 75.27 -0.15 84.92
N LEU A 377 75.42 0.43 86.11
CA LEU A 377 76.62 0.23 86.95
C LEU A 377 76.69 -1.16 87.57
N ALA A 378 75.56 -1.78 87.96
CA ALA A 378 75.57 -3.13 88.52
C ALA A 378 75.58 -4.24 87.44
N ALA A 379 75.64 -3.90 86.15
CA ALA A 379 75.49 -4.81 85.01
C ALA A 379 74.17 -5.64 85.02
N ALA A 380 73.09 -5.05 85.54
CA ALA A 380 71.76 -5.63 85.59
C ALA A 380 70.95 -5.31 84.32
N ARG A 381 70.44 -6.32 83.60
CA ARG A 381 69.60 -6.12 82.40
C ARG A 381 68.10 -6.10 82.73
N GLU A 382 67.30 -5.47 81.87
CA GLU A 382 65.90 -5.07 82.12
C GLU A 382 64.91 -6.22 82.43
N ASN A 383 65.16 -7.48 82.03
CA ASN A 383 64.12 -8.52 81.97
C ASN A 383 64.40 -9.80 82.76
N ILE A 384 65.18 -9.76 83.83
CA ILE A 384 65.61 -10.98 84.54
C ILE A 384 65.38 -10.84 86.05
N SER A 385 64.86 -11.91 86.68
CA SER A 385 64.64 -12.01 88.13
C SER A 385 65.91 -11.75 88.96
N ALA A 386 65.72 -11.41 90.24
CA ALA A 386 66.75 -11.13 91.25
C ALA A 386 68.11 -11.82 90.99
N PHE A 387 69.21 -11.07 91.04
CA PHE A 387 70.59 -11.57 91.06
C PHE A 387 70.71 -12.74 92.05
N GLY A 388 71.21 -13.88 91.58
CA GLY A 388 71.67 -14.97 92.41
C GLY A 388 73.00 -14.63 93.10
N GLY A 389 73.80 -15.65 93.41
CA GLY A 389 75.12 -15.45 94.00
C GLY A 389 76.15 -14.98 92.97
N VAL A 390 76.65 -13.75 93.10
CA VAL A 390 77.75 -13.24 92.25
C VAL A 390 79.06 -13.88 92.68
N THR A 391 79.74 -14.58 91.77
CA THR A 391 80.99 -15.30 92.05
C THR A 391 82.24 -14.50 91.67
N GLU A 392 82.15 -13.63 90.66
CA GLU A 392 83.21 -12.69 90.27
C GLU A 392 82.65 -11.27 90.06
N LEU A 393 83.34 -10.27 90.61
CA LEU A 393 82.98 -8.86 90.50
C LEU A 393 84.27 -8.06 90.32
N ASN A 394 84.40 -7.32 89.22
CA ASN A 394 85.60 -6.56 88.91
C ASN A 394 85.26 -5.25 88.18
N TYR A 395 85.63 -4.14 88.82
CA TYR A 395 85.42 -2.79 88.31
C TYR A 395 86.78 -2.15 88.13
N GLN A 396 87.07 -1.76 86.89
CA GLN A 396 88.34 -1.16 86.51
C GLN A 396 88.08 0.16 85.82
N VAL A 397 88.77 1.21 86.24
CA VAL A 397 88.69 2.51 85.60
C VAL A 397 90.03 2.89 84.97
N SER A 398 89.96 3.50 83.80
CA SER A 398 91.11 4.05 83.09
C SER A 398 90.70 5.32 82.35
N ARG A 399 91.69 6.05 81.83
CA ARG A 399 91.39 7.08 80.83
C ARG A 399 90.93 6.42 79.52
N PRO A 400 90.00 7.02 78.77
CA PRO A 400 89.47 6.45 77.52
C PRO A 400 90.52 6.24 76.40
N ASP A 401 91.54 7.08 76.38
CA ASP A 401 92.69 7.08 75.46
C ASP A 401 93.88 6.24 75.97
N ALA A 402 93.79 5.73 77.20
CA ALA A 402 94.77 4.79 77.72
C ALA A 402 94.57 3.42 77.03
N GLY A 403 95.53 3.02 76.20
CA GLY A 403 95.56 1.68 75.59
C GLY A 403 95.61 0.56 76.64
N GLU A 404 95.58 -0.71 76.20
CA GLU A 404 95.42 -1.91 77.06
C GLU A 404 96.45 -2.09 78.20
N LYS A 405 97.50 -1.26 78.27
CA LYS A 405 98.54 -1.25 79.31
C LYS A 405 98.64 0.05 80.14
N GLY A 406 97.67 0.97 80.02
CA GLY A 406 97.69 2.24 80.74
C GLY A 406 97.31 2.13 82.22
N ASP A 407 97.26 3.26 82.94
CA ASP A 407 96.93 3.36 84.37
C ASP A 407 95.51 2.83 84.67
N ILE A 408 95.40 1.51 84.83
CA ILE A 408 94.17 0.81 85.21
C ILE A 408 94.09 0.76 86.73
N SER A 409 93.12 1.48 87.30
CA SER A 409 92.83 1.42 88.73
C SER A 409 91.66 0.48 88.98
N ARG A 410 91.84 -0.53 89.85
CA ARG A 410 90.71 -1.32 90.35
C ARG A 410 89.94 -0.52 91.38
N ILE A 411 88.62 -0.48 91.23
CA ILE A 411 87.73 0.15 92.20
C ILE A 411 87.30 -0.89 93.23
N GLY A 412 87.62 -0.62 94.50
CA GLY A 412 87.16 -1.42 95.64
C GLY A 412 86.18 -0.69 96.56
N GLY A 413 85.89 0.59 96.30
CA GLY A 413 84.90 1.36 97.05
C GLY A 413 83.46 0.91 96.72
N PRO A 414 82.49 1.11 97.61
CA PRO A 414 81.12 0.68 97.39
C PRO A 414 80.45 1.49 96.26
N LEU A 415 79.43 0.89 95.64
CA LEU A 415 78.44 1.66 94.87
C LEU A 415 77.52 2.38 95.86
N LEU A 416 77.29 3.67 95.63
CA LEU A 416 76.42 4.50 96.45
C LEU A 416 75.10 4.68 95.72
N GLY A 417 74.00 4.17 96.26
CA GLY A 417 72.67 4.36 95.70
C GLY A 417 72.14 5.75 96.01
N GLU A 418 71.59 6.46 95.03
CA GLU A 418 71.00 7.77 95.26
C GLU A 418 69.70 7.63 96.06
N LYS A 419 69.57 8.38 97.16
CA LYS A 419 68.42 8.26 98.07
C LYS A 419 67.13 8.79 97.44
N SER A 420 67.25 9.80 96.58
CA SER A 420 66.12 10.48 95.95
C SER A 420 65.48 9.64 94.83
N ASP A 421 66.30 8.84 94.13
CA ASP A 421 65.85 7.80 93.20
C ASP A 421 66.85 6.63 93.24
N CYS A 422 66.41 5.49 93.78
CA CYS A 422 67.25 4.30 93.97
C CYS A 422 67.70 3.65 92.65
N ARG A 423 67.22 4.15 91.49
CA ARG A 423 67.69 3.74 90.16
C ARG A 423 68.95 4.44 89.73
N VAL A 424 69.43 5.45 90.44
CA VAL A 424 70.72 6.10 90.17
C VAL A 424 71.74 5.60 91.17
N ALA A 425 72.96 5.35 90.70
CA ALA A 425 74.08 5.00 91.57
C ALA A 425 75.35 5.76 91.18
N LEU A 426 76.21 5.90 92.17
CA LEU A 426 77.47 6.61 92.09
C LEU A 426 78.61 5.65 92.44
N LEU A 427 79.70 5.72 91.68
CA LEU A 427 80.91 4.97 91.91
C LEU A 427 82.08 5.93 92.10
N GLU A 428 82.72 5.88 93.26
CA GLU A 428 83.89 6.73 93.53
C GLU A 428 85.06 6.36 92.62
N VAL A 429 85.74 7.38 92.08
CA VAL A 429 86.92 7.22 91.23
C VAL A 429 88.07 8.13 91.65
N PRO A 430 89.32 7.73 91.38
CA PRO A 430 90.50 8.55 91.66
C PRO A 430 90.44 9.93 90.99
N GLU A 431 90.82 10.98 91.74
CA GLU A 431 90.73 12.37 91.28
C GLU A 431 91.57 12.67 90.03
N ALA A 432 92.69 11.98 89.86
CA ALA A 432 93.65 12.21 88.78
C ALA A 432 93.20 11.72 87.38
N LEU A 433 92.08 10.99 87.27
CA LEU A 433 91.70 10.32 86.01
C LEU A 433 91.15 11.27 84.96
N ALA A 434 90.32 12.24 85.34
CA ALA A 434 89.65 13.14 84.40
C ALA A 434 89.36 14.49 85.06
N LYS A 435 89.04 15.51 84.25
CA LYS A 435 88.58 16.81 84.76
C LYS A 435 87.09 16.72 85.07
N PRO A 436 86.69 16.71 86.35
CA PRO A 436 85.31 16.36 86.69
C PRO A 436 84.33 17.47 86.32
N LEU A 437 83.11 17.06 85.95
CA LEU A 437 81.98 17.95 85.71
C LEU A 437 81.27 18.30 87.02
N THR A 438 80.47 19.37 87.01
CA THR A 438 79.56 19.70 88.11
C THR A 438 78.14 19.22 87.79
N ILE A 439 77.35 18.95 88.82
CA ILE A 439 75.93 18.63 88.67
C ILE A 439 75.15 19.95 88.60
N LEU A 440 74.28 20.07 87.61
CA LEU A 440 73.28 21.12 87.53
C LEU A 440 72.00 20.61 88.20
N THR A 441 71.63 21.21 89.32
CA THR A 441 70.45 20.83 90.09
C THR A 441 69.16 21.30 89.41
N ARG A 442 68.03 20.74 89.83
CA ARG A 442 66.70 21.08 89.31
C ARG A 442 66.38 22.58 89.41
N ASP A 443 66.72 23.21 90.53
CA ASP A 443 66.45 24.64 90.75
C ASP A 443 67.30 25.52 89.82
N GLU A 444 68.55 25.14 89.57
CA GLU A 444 69.42 25.82 88.61
C GLU A 444 68.93 25.60 87.17
N LEU A 445 68.44 24.39 86.86
CA LEU A 445 67.83 24.08 85.56
C LEU A 445 66.53 24.87 85.33
N LYS A 446 65.73 25.14 86.37
CA LYS A 446 64.52 25.97 86.29
C LYS A 446 64.83 27.42 85.92
N GLN A 447 65.95 27.97 86.38
CA GLN A 447 66.40 29.33 86.04
C GLN A 447 67.01 29.41 84.65
N ARG A 448 67.82 28.41 84.26
CA ARG A 448 68.49 28.35 82.96
C ARG A 448 67.53 27.99 81.82
N GLY A 449 66.55 27.13 82.08
CA GLY A 449 65.72 26.48 81.07
C GLY A 449 66.36 25.22 80.47
N ILE A 450 65.53 24.43 79.80
CA ILE A 450 65.86 23.11 79.24
C ILE A 450 66.38 23.15 77.80
N GLN A 451 66.79 24.31 77.31
CA GLN A 451 67.39 24.48 75.98
C GLN A 451 68.88 24.10 76.00
N ASP A 452 69.48 23.80 74.84
CA ASP A 452 70.90 23.44 74.70
C ASP A 452 71.34 22.26 75.59
N LEU A 453 70.49 21.23 75.69
CA LEU A 453 70.79 19.98 76.37
C LEU A 453 71.26 18.93 75.36
N TYR A 454 72.27 18.15 75.74
CA TYR A 454 72.88 17.13 74.89
C TYR A 454 72.76 15.77 75.54
N LEU A 455 72.32 14.80 74.76
CA LEU A 455 72.32 13.38 75.12
C LEU A 455 73.64 12.75 74.71
N PHE A 456 74.27 12.04 75.64
CA PHE A 456 75.48 11.26 75.42
C PHE A 456 75.22 9.79 75.72
N LYS A 457 75.59 8.94 74.76
CA LYS A 457 75.55 7.48 74.94
C LYS A 457 76.71 7.03 75.82
N ALA A 458 76.40 6.35 76.91
CA ALA A 458 77.42 5.84 77.83
C ALA A 458 78.38 4.84 77.14
N GLY A 459 77.95 4.13 76.09
CA GLY A 459 78.78 3.13 75.40
C GLY A 459 79.67 3.66 74.26
N SER A 460 79.54 4.92 73.84
CA SER A 460 80.09 5.37 72.53
C SER A 460 81.29 6.32 72.61
N PHE A 461 81.77 6.65 73.82
CA PHE A 461 82.80 7.67 74.06
C PHE A 461 82.52 8.98 73.27
N GLY A 462 81.27 9.45 73.32
CA GLY A 462 80.87 10.74 72.75
C GLY A 462 80.69 10.76 71.23
N LYS A 463 80.98 9.66 70.53
CA LYS A 463 80.71 9.50 69.09
C LYS A 463 79.21 9.57 68.80
N ASP A 464 78.42 8.93 69.66
CA ASP A 464 76.97 8.98 69.58
C ASP A 464 76.46 9.99 70.62
N SER A 465 76.39 11.25 70.20
CA SER A 465 75.79 12.34 70.97
C SER A 465 74.85 13.17 70.08
N THR A 466 73.80 13.74 70.69
CA THR A 466 72.85 14.58 69.95
C THR A 466 72.26 15.67 70.83
N ILE A 467 71.81 16.76 70.21
CA ILE A 467 71.07 17.81 70.92
C ILE A 467 69.63 17.37 71.15
N LEU A 468 69.09 17.69 72.33
CA LEU A 468 67.75 17.27 72.74
C LEU A 468 66.67 18.27 72.34
N ASP A 469 66.94 19.57 72.31
CA ASP A 469 66.02 20.67 71.97
C ASP A 469 64.55 20.36 72.29
N SER A 470 63.67 20.44 71.28
CA SER A 470 62.22 20.22 71.42
C SER A 470 61.84 18.79 71.84
N ARG A 471 62.78 17.84 71.91
CA ARG A 471 62.53 16.44 72.29
C ARG A 471 62.51 16.23 73.80
N CYS A 472 62.97 17.19 74.59
CA CYS A 472 62.94 17.09 76.06
C CYS A 472 61.86 18.00 76.68
N SER A 473 61.27 17.55 77.78
CA SER A 473 60.30 18.32 78.56
C SER A 473 60.42 17.99 80.04
N MET A 474 60.30 18.99 80.92
CA MET A 474 60.27 18.80 82.37
C MET A 474 59.23 19.74 82.96
N SER A 475 58.49 19.27 83.97
CA SER A 475 57.59 20.11 84.75
C SER A 475 58.33 20.73 85.92
N PHE A 476 58.28 22.05 86.06
CA PHE A 476 58.90 22.78 87.18
C PHE A 476 57.90 23.19 88.27
N GLU A 477 56.62 22.82 88.10
CA GLU A 477 55.52 23.14 89.02
C GLU A 477 55.11 21.93 89.87
N SER A 478 55.21 20.71 89.33
CA SER A 478 54.97 19.46 90.05
C SER A 478 56.22 18.98 90.78
N ASP A 479 56.11 18.22 91.86
CA ASP A 479 57.25 17.62 92.59
C ASP A 479 57.86 16.42 91.83
N ASP A 480 58.19 16.63 90.55
CA ASP A 480 58.59 15.61 89.58
C ASP A 480 60.04 15.84 89.10
N ASP A 481 60.98 15.02 89.58
CA ASP A 481 62.43 15.18 89.36
C ASP A 481 62.91 14.60 88.02
N TYR A 482 62.03 14.45 87.03
CA TYR A 482 62.36 13.79 85.76
C TYR A 482 62.26 14.74 84.56
N LEU A 483 63.32 14.74 83.77
CA LEU A 483 63.33 15.24 82.40
C LEU A 483 62.89 14.11 81.46
N TYR A 484 61.81 14.34 80.72
CA TYR A 484 61.25 13.37 79.77
C TYR A 484 61.79 13.63 78.37
N ILE A 485 62.43 12.63 77.78
CA ILE A 485 63.02 12.69 76.44
C ILE A 485 62.21 11.80 75.51
N ARG A 486 61.67 12.38 74.44
CA ARG A 486 60.87 11.65 73.45
C ARG A 486 61.79 10.84 72.53
N ASN A 487 61.74 9.52 72.64
CA ASN A 487 62.34 8.60 71.68
C ASN A 487 61.36 8.37 70.53
N GLY A 488 61.49 9.16 69.47
CA GLY A 488 60.61 9.07 68.31
C GLY A 488 60.66 7.67 67.66
N ALA A 489 59.49 7.07 67.40
CA ALA A 489 59.36 5.87 66.58
C ALA A 489 59.39 6.16 65.06
N ARG A 490 59.29 7.44 64.66
CA ARG A 490 58.98 7.87 63.28
C ARG A 490 60.15 8.39 62.45
N VAL A 491 61.33 8.59 63.03
CA VAL A 491 62.52 9.04 62.30
C VAL A 491 63.68 8.12 62.66
N SER A 492 64.11 7.27 61.71
CA SER A 492 65.10 6.21 61.96
C SER A 492 66.51 6.72 62.23
N SER A 493 66.77 8.02 62.06
CA SER A 493 68.10 8.64 62.19
C SER A 493 68.30 9.39 63.51
N GLU A 494 67.30 9.47 64.37
CA GLU A 494 67.42 10.16 65.66
C GLU A 494 68.01 9.26 66.73
N LEU A 495 69.07 9.71 67.40
CA LEU A 495 69.68 8.98 68.50
C LEU A 495 68.68 8.90 69.67
N LYS A 496 68.22 7.68 69.95
CA LYS A 496 67.31 7.35 71.05
C LYS A 496 68.05 7.45 72.38
N ALA A 497 67.40 7.86 73.45
CA ALA A 497 67.94 7.82 74.81
C ALA A 497 67.63 6.46 75.45
N ASP A 498 68.65 5.76 75.95
CA ASP A 498 68.51 4.45 76.61
C ASP A 498 68.93 4.55 78.09
N ILE A 499 68.55 3.57 78.91
CA ILE A 499 68.91 3.55 80.33
C ILE A 499 70.44 3.59 80.51
N GLY A 500 70.89 4.50 81.37
CA GLY A 500 72.30 4.76 81.65
C GLY A 500 72.91 5.88 80.82
N ASP A 501 72.21 6.38 79.80
CA ASP A 501 72.65 7.55 79.03
C ASP A 501 72.59 8.82 79.87
N LEU A 502 73.37 9.81 79.45
CA LEU A 502 73.64 11.00 80.23
C LEU A 502 73.16 12.24 79.50
N VAL A 503 72.62 13.19 80.25
CA VAL A 503 72.23 14.49 79.72
C VAL A 503 73.16 15.55 80.29
N LEU A 504 73.81 16.29 79.40
CA LEU A 504 74.74 17.37 79.74
C LEU A 504 74.25 18.71 79.20
N THR A 505 74.58 19.79 79.88
CA THR A 505 74.45 21.13 79.30
C THR A 505 75.56 21.36 78.28
N LYS A 506 75.33 22.32 77.39
CA LYS A 506 76.38 22.91 76.54
C LYS A 506 77.61 23.37 77.33
N GLN A 507 77.44 23.79 78.57
CA GLN A 507 78.54 24.21 79.45
C GLN A 507 79.30 23.02 80.05
N GLY A 508 78.91 21.78 79.77
CA GLY A 508 79.56 20.58 80.30
C GLY A 508 79.16 20.28 81.74
N GLU A 509 77.93 20.60 82.14
CA GLU A 509 77.41 20.25 83.47
C GLU A 509 76.50 19.02 83.34
N LEU A 510 76.57 18.09 84.29
CA LEU A 510 75.69 16.93 84.33
C LEU A 510 74.30 17.35 84.79
N VAL A 511 73.32 17.23 83.91
CA VAL A 511 71.91 17.52 84.22
C VAL A 511 71.22 16.30 84.80
N GLY A 512 71.50 15.11 84.25
CA GLY A 512 70.83 13.92 84.73
C GLY A 512 71.23 12.64 84.02
N VAL A 513 70.65 11.54 84.51
CA VAL A 513 70.88 10.18 84.01
C VAL A 513 69.56 9.56 83.61
N VAL A 514 69.51 8.94 82.43
CA VAL A 514 68.36 8.16 81.98
C VAL A 514 68.21 6.89 82.83
N VAL A 515 67.11 6.75 83.54
CA VAL A 515 66.89 5.67 84.52
C VAL A 515 65.81 4.68 84.11
N ALA A 516 64.89 5.08 83.23
CA ALA A 516 63.78 4.24 82.79
C ALA A 516 63.30 4.62 81.38
N LEU A 517 62.69 3.65 80.70
CA LEU A 517 61.98 3.86 79.45
C LEU A 517 60.49 3.62 79.69
N GLU A 518 59.66 4.57 79.28
CA GLU A 518 58.21 4.50 79.40
C GLU A 518 57.57 4.35 78.04
N GLU A 519 56.77 3.29 77.90
CA GLU A 519 55.98 3.03 76.71
C GLU A 519 54.55 3.57 76.89
N TYR A 520 54.16 4.38 75.92
CA TYR A 520 52.83 4.95 75.74
C TYR A 520 52.21 4.44 74.44
N ASP A 521 50.88 4.47 74.37
CA ASP A 521 50.12 4.14 73.16
C ASP A 521 50.49 2.81 72.50
N PHE A 522 50.62 1.74 73.31
CA PHE A 522 50.99 0.39 72.85
C PHE A 522 52.32 0.37 72.05
N GLY A 523 53.35 1.07 72.55
CA GLY A 523 54.69 1.11 71.96
C GLY A 523 54.86 2.11 70.81
N ARG A 524 53.85 2.93 70.51
CA ARG A 524 53.93 3.96 69.46
C ARG A 524 54.69 5.21 69.91
N GLN A 525 54.74 5.46 71.21
CA GLN A 525 55.55 6.52 71.81
C GLN A 525 56.38 5.90 72.91
N LEU A 526 57.70 6.11 72.84
CA LEU A 526 58.63 5.69 73.86
C LEU A 526 59.28 6.96 74.41
N GLU A 527 59.22 7.15 75.73
CA GLU A 527 59.83 8.29 76.40
C GLU A 527 60.88 7.78 77.39
N ALA A 528 62.09 8.31 77.31
CA ALA A 528 63.12 8.06 78.28
C ALA A 528 62.98 9.04 79.45
N ARG A 529 63.00 8.52 80.68
CA ARG A 529 63.01 9.31 81.91
C ARG A 529 64.44 9.52 82.38
N CYS A 530 64.86 10.77 82.35
CA CYS A 530 66.13 11.23 82.86
C CYS A 530 65.93 11.82 84.26
N PHE A 531 66.48 11.18 85.28
CA PHE A 531 66.47 11.70 86.64
C PHE A 531 67.40 12.90 86.74
N VAL A 532 66.87 14.02 87.25
CA VAL A 532 67.58 15.27 87.49
C VAL A 532 67.73 15.45 89.00
N PHE A 533 68.94 15.75 89.44
CA PHE A 533 69.22 15.92 90.87
C PHE A 533 68.50 17.15 91.43
N GLY A 534 67.59 16.97 92.39
CA GLY A 534 66.97 18.09 93.10
C GLY A 534 67.97 18.91 93.92
N ARG A 535 69.01 18.26 94.44
CA ARG A 535 70.13 18.85 95.18
C ARG A 535 71.39 18.04 94.93
N GLN A 536 72.57 18.60 95.23
CA GLN A 536 73.80 17.80 95.19
C GLN A 536 73.72 16.62 96.17
N PRO A 537 74.06 15.40 95.72
CA PRO A 537 74.04 14.23 96.58
C PRO A 537 75.12 14.35 97.66
N ASP A 538 74.85 13.85 98.87
CA ASP A 538 75.82 13.79 99.96
C ASP A 538 76.29 12.33 100.14
N PRO A 539 77.48 11.96 99.63
CA PRO A 539 77.97 10.58 99.60
C PRO A 539 78.01 9.89 100.97
N ALA A 540 78.20 10.63 102.06
CA ALA A 540 78.25 10.06 103.41
C ALA A 540 76.89 9.56 103.91
N SER A 541 75.80 10.08 103.34
CA SER A 541 74.42 9.75 103.72
C SER A 541 73.77 8.70 102.81
N LEU A 542 74.46 8.30 101.74
CA LEU A 542 73.92 7.40 100.72
C LEU A 542 74.05 5.93 101.14
N PRO A 543 73.03 5.09 100.85
CA PRO A 543 73.13 3.65 101.02
C PRO A 543 74.31 3.05 100.22
N THR A 544 75.12 2.23 100.89
CA THR A 544 76.29 1.58 100.29
C THR A 544 75.99 0.14 99.86
N ILE A 545 76.48 -0.23 98.68
CA ILE A 545 76.49 -1.58 98.13
C ILE A 545 77.96 -1.99 98.02
N GLU A 546 78.41 -2.92 98.86
CA GLU A 546 79.82 -3.27 98.92
C GLU A 546 80.25 -4.04 97.68
N LEU A 547 81.35 -3.59 97.05
CA LEU A 547 81.96 -4.28 95.89
C LEU A 547 83.00 -5.33 96.32
N THR A 548 83.08 -5.65 97.62
CA THR A 548 84.05 -6.57 98.18
C THR A 548 83.39 -7.90 98.57
N LYS A 549 84.18 -8.97 98.51
CA LYS A 549 83.73 -10.30 98.90
C LYS A 549 83.88 -10.46 100.43
N PRO A 550 82.83 -10.79 101.19
CA PRO A 550 82.94 -11.03 102.62
C PRO A 550 83.91 -12.17 102.92
N ALA A 551 84.70 -12.05 103.99
CA ALA A 551 85.67 -13.07 104.37
C ALA A 551 84.98 -14.42 104.65
N GLY A 552 85.44 -15.48 103.96
CA GLY A 552 84.92 -16.84 104.10
C GLY A 552 83.68 -17.17 103.27
N GLN A 553 83.23 -16.29 102.37
CA GLN A 553 82.11 -16.57 101.45
C GLN A 553 82.57 -16.77 100.00
N ASP A 554 81.90 -17.68 99.29
CA ASP A 554 82.17 -17.96 97.87
C ASP A 554 81.46 -17.02 96.90
N THR A 555 80.62 -16.11 97.40
CA THR A 555 79.88 -15.11 96.59
C THR A 555 79.95 -13.70 97.18
N TYR A 556 79.81 -12.68 96.32
CA TYR A 556 79.64 -11.28 96.66
C TYR A 556 78.19 -11.03 97.10
N ARG A 557 77.83 -11.65 98.24
CA ARG A 557 76.45 -11.71 98.71
C ARG A 557 75.85 -10.35 99.03
N ASP A 558 76.62 -9.44 99.64
CA ASP A 558 76.14 -8.07 99.93
C ASP A 558 75.78 -7.30 98.67
N PHE A 559 76.62 -7.42 97.62
CA PHE A 559 76.36 -6.85 96.30
C PHE A 559 75.06 -7.39 95.71
N SER A 560 74.92 -8.72 95.60
CA SER A 560 73.72 -9.36 95.07
C SER A 560 72.45 -8.96 95.83
N ASP A 561 72.47 -9.10 97.17
CA ASP A 561 71.29 -8.91 98.02
C ASP A 561 70.84 -7.43 98.01
N LYS A 562 71.78 -6.49 98.09
CA LYS A 562 71.45 -5.05 98.07
C LYS A 562 71.07 -4.56 96.68
N VAL A 563 71.74 -5.00 95.61
CA VAL A 563 71.32 -4.65 94.24
C VAL A 563 69.91 -5.16 94.00
N ASN A 564 69.58 -6.39 94.40
CA ASN A 564 68.22 -6.91 94.32
C ASN A 564 67.23 -6.10 95.14
N PHE A 565 67.57 -5.78 96.38
CA PHE A 565 66.73 -4.95 97.24
C PHE A 565 66.42 -3.61 96.56
N TRP A 566 67.41 -2.92 96.01
CA TRP A 566 67.20 -1.62 95.35
C TRP A 566 66.50 -1.73 93.99
N LEU A 567 66.75 -2.79 93.22
CA LEU A 567 66.00 -3.07 91.99
C LEU A 567 64.52 -3.39 92.30
N ASP A 568 64.24 -4.03 93.43
CA ASP A 568 62.88 -4.28 93.90
C ASP A 568 62.18 -3.00 94.35
N GLN A 569 62.89 -2.12 95.07
CA GLN A 569 62.41 -0.77 95.40
C GLN A 569 62.23 0.12 94.15
N ALA A 570 62.95 -0.15 93.06
CA ALA A 570 62.79 0.55 91.80
C ALA A 570 61.54 0.11 91.02
N ARG A 571 61.02 -1.13 91.19
CA ARG A 571 59.87 -1.61 90.40
C ARG A 571 58.62 -0.73 90.52
N PRO A 572 58.22 -0.23 91.71
CA PRO A 572 57.13 0.74 91.81
C PRO A 572 57.42 2.06 91.09
N LEU A 573 58.68 2.53 91.07
CA LEU A 573 59.08 3.75 90.37
C LEU A 573 59.07 3.59 88.84
N ASP A 574 59.46 2.41 88.35
CA ASP A 574 59.39 2.03 86.94
C ASP A 574 57.94 1.85 86.47
N ALA A 575 57.04 1.40 87.35
CA ALA A 575 55.60 1.27 87.07
C ALA A 575 54.84 2.61 87.15
N ARG A 576 55.38 3.63 87.82
CA ARG A 576 54.76 4.97 87.91
C ARG A 576 54.84 5.65 86.56
N LYS A 577 53.75 5.61 85.81
CA LYS A 577 53.60 6.39 84.58
C LYS A 577 53.36 7.87 84.91
N ARG A 578 53.91 8.77 84.08
CA ARG A 578 53.57 10.20 84.13
C ARG A 578 52.05 10.35 83.99
N ARG A 579 51.41 11.04 84.94
CA ARG A 579 50.05 11.55 84.75
C ARG A 579 50.18 12.75 83.82
N ARG A 580 49.91 12.54 82.54
CA ARG A 580 49.87 13.62 81.54
C ARG A 580 48.67 14.53 81.77
#